data_AF-A0A1S9N9A7-F1
#
_entry.id   AF-A0A1S9N9A7-F1
#
_cell.length_a   1.000
_cell.length_b   1.000
_cell.length_c   1.000
_cell.angle_alpha   90.00
_cell.angle_beta   90.00
_cell.angle_gamma   90.00
#
_symmetry.space_group_name_H-M   'P 1'
#
loop_
_entity.id
_entity.type
_entity.pdbx_description
1 polymer ?
#
loop_
_entity_poly.entity_id
_entity_poly.type
_entity_poly.pdbx_seq_one_letter_code
_entity_poly.pdbx_strand_id
1 'polypeptide(L)' 'MVYNYFFLMKIIREKRRNYKLLTIDEKIDLLNLEIRVEGKRLMESDAHTKAERKKDKQRTTMLRNHKEQKAKRNR' A
#
# COMPACT_ATOMS: atom_id res chain seq x y z
N MET A 1 12.18 9.03 2.24
CA MET A 1 11.98 7.57 2.17
C MET A 1 10.50 7.26 2.07
N VAL A 2 10.06 6.54 1.05
CA VAL A 2 8.65 6.10 0.95
C VAL A 2 8.49 4.89 1.86
N TYR A 3 7.92 5.07 3.04
CA TYR A 3 7.68 3.95 3.96
C TYR A 3 6.67 2.97 3.35
N ASN A 4 7.09 1.71 3.25
CA ASN A 4 6.26 0.60 2.77
C ASN A 4 5.05 0.41 3.71
N TYR A 5 3.86 0.18 3.14
CA TYR A 5 2.60 0.01 3.89
C TYR A 5 2.71 -1.05 5.01
N PHE A 6 3.39 -2.17 4.73
CA PHE A 6 3.56 -3.25 5.71
C PHE A 6 4.43 -2.82 6.90
N PHE A 7 5.44 -1.99 6.65
CA PHE A 7 6.30 -1.44 7.70
C PHE A 7 5.53 -0.46 8.59
N LEU A 8 4.73 0.43 7.99
CA LEU A 8 3.85 1.35 8.73
C LEU A 8 2.84 0.60 9.60
N MET A 9 2.22 -0.46 9.08
CA MET A 9 1.29 -1.30 9.84
C MET A 9 1.95 -2.00 11.03
N LYS A 10 3.21 -2.43 10.89
CA LYS A 10 3.97 -3.02 12.01
C LYS A 10 4.15 -1.99 13.13
N ILE A 11 4.58 -0.77 12.79
CA ILE A 11 4.78 0.32 13.76
C ILE A 11 3.48 0.68 14.47
N ILE A 12 2.37 0.83 13.73
CA ILE A 12 1.06 1.14 14.31
C ILE A 12 0.65 0.06 15.32
N ARG A 13 0.82 -1.22 14.99
CA ARG A 13 0.50 -2.33 15.91
C ARG A 13 1.35 -2.31 17.18
N GLU A 14 2.64 -2.01 17.06
CA GLU A 14 3.53 -1.87 18.21
C GLU A 14 3.14 -0.69 19.10
N LYS A 15 2.93 0.49 18.52
CA LYS A 15 2.47 1.67 19.27
C LYS A 15 1.10 1.45 19.93
N ARG A 16 0.16 0.77 19.27
CA ARG A 16 -1.15 0.41 19.86
C ARG A 16 -1.01 -0.51 21.07
N ARG A 17 -0.13 -1.52 21.01
CA ARG A 17 0.12 -2.40 22.16
C ARG A 17 0.66 -1.64 23.37
N ASN A 18 1.47 -0.62 23.12
CA ASN A 18 2.08 0.20 24.16
C ASN A 18 1.32 1.50 24.46
N TYR A 19 0.08 1.65 23.99
CA TYR A 19 -0.65 2.94 23.98
C TYR A 19 -0.73 3.62 25.35
N LYS A 20 -0.85 2.83 26.42
CA LYS A 20 -0.92 3.34 27.81
C LYS A 20 0.38 4.00 28.26
N LEU A 21 1.51 3.63 27.67
CA LEU A 21 2.85 4.13 27.99
C LEU A 21 3.28 5.27 27.06
N LEU A 22 2.48 5.61 26.05
CA LEU A 22 2.81 6.67 25.12
C LEU A 22 2.55 8.06 25.72
N THR A 23 3.44 8.99 25.42
CA THR A 23 3.23 10.41 25.68
C THR A 23 2.12 10.98 24.79
N ILE A 24 1.67 12.21 25.07
CA ILE A 24 0.65 12.88 24.24
C ILE A 24 1.15 13.05 22.80
N ASP A 25 2.39 13.49 22.61
CA ASP A 25 2.98 13.68 21.29
C ASP A 25 3.06 12.36 20.51
N GLU A 26 3.45 11.27 21.17
CA GLU A 26 3.52 9.95 20.54
C GLU A 26 2.14 9.40 20.14
N LYS A 27 1.09 9.80 20.85
CA LYS A 27 -0.30 9.48 20.49
C LYS A 27 -0.76 10.29 19.28
N ILE A 28 -0.37 11.57 19.19
CA ILE A 28 -0.63 12.40 18.00
C ILE A 28 0.10 11.81 16.78
N ASP A 29 1.34 11.36 16.95
CA ASP A 29 2.09 10.68 15.90
C ASP A 29 1.42 9.37 15.46
N LEU A 30 0.92 8.58 16.42
CA LEU A 30 0.17 7.37 16.11
C LEU A 30 -1.09 7.70 15.29
N LEU A 31 -1.86 8.71 15.70
CA LEU A 31 -3.06 9.17 14.99
C LEU A 31 -2.71 9.59 13.55
N ASN A 32 -1.64 10.37 13.37
CA ASN A 32 -1.16 10.78 12.04
C ASN A 32 -0.76 9.59 11.16
N LEU A 33 -0.13 8.56 11.74
CA LEU A 33 0.23 7.33 11.02
C LEU A 33 -1.02 6.55 10.59
N GLU A 34 -2.03 6.47 11.46
CA GLU A 34 -3.29 5.79 11.18
C GLU A 34 -4.06 6.49 10.05
N ILE A 35 -4.19 7.82 10.10
CA ILE A 35 -4.84 8.61 9.04
C ILE A 35 -4.14 8.42 7.69
N ARG A 36 -2.80 8.40 7.66
CA ARG A 36 -2.06 8.16 6.39
C ARG A 36 -2.33 6.77 5.83
N VAL A 37 -2.47 5.76 6.69
CA VAL A 37 -2.75 4.38 6.29
C VAL A 37 -4.20 4.23 5.81
N GLU A 38 -5.15 4.88 6.48
CA GLU A 38 -6.55 4.92 6.05
C GLU A 38 -6.74 5.71 4.76
N GLY A 39 -6.07 6.85 4.60
CA GLY A 39 -6.04 7.62 3.36
C GLY A 39 -5.51 6.82 2.17
N LYS A 40 -4.48 5.97 2.39
CA LYS A 40 -4.03 5.01 1.37
C LYS A 40 -5.07 3.94 1.03
N ARG A 41 -5.93 3.57 1.97
CA ARG A 41 -7.02 2.61 1.76
C ARG A 41 -8.22 3.25 1.06
N LEU A 42 -8.41 4.56 1.23
CA LEU A 42 -9.41 5.39 0.55
C LEU A 42 -9.02 5.79 -0.88
N MET A 43 -7.78 5.56 -1.31
CA MET A 43 -7.48 5.55 -2.74
C MET A 43 -8.22 4.38 -3.36
N GLU A 44 -9.45 4.66 -3.79
CA GLU A 44 -10.32 3.73 -4.50
C GLU A 44 -9.57 3.08 -5.65
N SER A 45 -9.85 1.80 -5.91
CA SER A 45 -9.43 1.24 -7.18
C SER A 45 -10.20 1.97 -8.28
N ASP A 46 -9.50 2.48 -9.31
CA ASP A 46 -10.12 3.07 -10.52
C ASP A 46 -11.18 2.16 -11.17
N ALA A 47 -11.15 0.87 -10.84
CA ALA A 47 -12.18 -0.10 -11.20
C ALA A 47 -13.40 0.01 -10.25
N HIS A 48 -14.52 0.49 -10.79
CA HIS A 48 -15.83 0.54 -10.15
C HIS A 48 -16.54 -0.82 -10.17
N THR A 49 -16.18 -1.72 -11.10
CA THR A 49 -16.77 -3.07 -11.22
C THR A 49 -15.74 -4.20 -11.10
N LYS A 50 -16.21 -5.41 -10.73
CA LYS A 50 -15.38 -6.64 -10.73
C LYS A 50 -14.79 -6.94 -12.12
N ALA A 51 -15.53 -6.59 -13.18
CA ALA A 51 -15.11 -6.80 -14.56
C ALA A 51 -13.96 -5.86 -14.96
N GLU A 52 -14.02 -4.58 -14.60
CA GLU A 52 -12.94 -3.61 -14.81
C GLU A 52 -11.67 -4.05 -14.08
N ARG A 53 -11.80 -4.46 -12.81
CA ARG A 53 -10.66 -4.97 -12.03
C ARG A 53 -10.00 -6.19 -12.69
N LYS A 54 -10.79 -7.07 -13.34
CA LYS A 54 -10.26 -8.22 -14.08
C LYS A 54 -9.51 -7.79 -15.34
N LYS A 55 -10.05 -6.82 -16.10
CA LYS A 55 -9.41 -6.26 -17.30
C LYS A 55 -8.07 -5.59 -16.98
N ASP A 56 -8.00 -4.80 -15.92
CA ASP A 56 -6.76 -4.13 -15.51
C ASP A 56 -5.67 -5.13 -15.09
N LYS A 57 -6.04 -6.17 -14.36
CA LYS A 57 -5.12 -7.27 -14.01
C LYS A 57 -4.61 -8.01 -15.25
N GLN A 58 -5.47 -8.24 -16.24
CA GLN A 58 -5.07 -8.86 -17.50
C GLN A 58 -4.11 -7.95 -18.28
N ARG A 59 -4.43 -6.65 -18.38
CA ARG A 59 -3.59 -5.66 -19.07
C ARG A 59 -2.20 -5.55 -18.45
N THR A 60 -2.12 -5.44 -17.12
CA THR A 60 -0.85 -5.36 -16.39
C THR A 60 0.00 -6.63 -16.56
N THR A 61 -0.62 -7.81 -16.54
CA THR A 61 0.05 -9.09 -16.79
C THR A 61 0.60 -9.16 -18.22
N MET A 62 -0.20 -8.75 -19.22
CA MET A 62 0.25 -8.72 -20.63
C MET A 62 1.44 -7.79 -20.82
N LEU A 63 1.39 -6.58 -20.24
CA LEU A 63 2.50 -5.62 -20.31
C LEU A 63 3.77 -6.15 -19.65
N ARG A 64 3.65 -6.86 -18.52
CA ARG A 64 4.80 -7.50 -17.85
C ARG A 64 5.43 -8.55 -18.75
N ASN A 65 4.62 -9.47 -19.28
CA ASN A 65 5.09 -10.54 -20.15
C ASN A 65 5.76 -9.99 -21.43
N HIS A 66 5.20 -8.93 -22.02
CA HIS A 66 5.79 -8.27 -23.19
C HIS A 66 7.16 -7.65 -22.86
N LYS A 67 7.31 -7.01 -21.70
CA LYS A 67 8.61 -6.46 -21.26
C LYS A 67 9.64 -7.57 -21.01
N GLU A 68 9.24 -8.66 -20.37
CA GLU A 68 10.10 -9.84 -20.14
C GLU A 68 10.58 -10.47 -21.45
N GLN A 69 9.69 -10.61 -22.44
CA GLN A 69 10.04 -11.12 -23.76
C GLN A 69 11.00 -10.16 -24.49
N LYS A 70 10.75 -8.85 -24.44
CA LYS A 70 11.67 -7.85 -25.03
C LYS A 70 13.05 -7.90 -24.38
N ALA A 71 13.12 -8.07 -23.05
CA ALA A 71 14.39 -8.20 -22.34
C ALA A 71 15.15 -9.48 -22.72
N LYS A 72 14.45 -10.59 -22.97
CA LYS A 72 15.06 -11.84 -23.46
C LYS A 72 15.55 -11.76 -24.90
N ARG A 73 14.91 -10.98 -25.76
CA ARG A 73 15.32 -10.77 -27.16
C ARG A 73 16.56 -9.89 -27.32
N ASN A 74 16.83 -9.04 -26.33
CA ASN A 74 17.95 -8.10 -26.35
C ASN A 74 19.19 -8.63 -25.59
N ARG A 75 19.19 -9.92 -25.21
CA ARG A 75 20.32 -10.66 -24.65
C ARG A 75 20.78 -11.69 -25.66
#